data_AF-A0A356E6L5-F1
#
_entry.id   AF-A0A356E6L5-F1
#
_cell.length_a   1.000
_cell.length_b   1.000
_cell.length_c   1.000
_cell.angle_alpha   90.00
_cell.angle_beta   90.00
_cell.angle_gamma   90.00
#
_symmetry.space_group_name_H-M   'P 1'
#
loop_
_entity.id
_entity.type
_entity.pdbx_description
1 polymer ?
#
loop_
_entity_poly.entity_id
_entity_poly.type
_entity_poly.pdbx_seq_one_letter_code
_entity_poly.pdbx_strand_id
1 'polypeptide(L)'
;TPQPIDIARAETILEQLDSNRLYQQVESILSQVVQRNITLPEWHRRLDKFVMHPAGGIILLLIVLLLVFQAVYSWAEPLMGGIEEFFAWLGEWVAGVLPEGVLADLLVNGVIAGTGSVLVFLPQITILFTFILLLEDSGYLPRAAYLLD
;
A
#
# COMPACT_ATOMS: atom_id res chain seq x y z
N THR A 1 -15.57 49.03 -12.76
CA THR A 1 -14.25 48.77 -12.16
C THR A 1 -14.49 47.91 -10.93
N PRO A 2 -13.91 46.71 -10.80
CA PRO A 2 -14.04 45.91 -9.59
C PRO A 2 -13.50 46.71 -8.40
N GLN A 3 -14.23 46.77 -7.29
CA GLN A 3 -13.72 47.41 -6.08
C GLN A 3 -12.48 46.65 -5.59
N PRO A 4 -11.42 47.35 -5.12
CA PRO A 4 -10.27 46.70 -4.53
C PRO A 4 -10.72 45.91 -3.29
N ILE A 5 -10.29 44.66 -3.20
CA ILE A 5 -10.61 43.76 -2.08
C ILE A 5 -10.01 44.37 -0.80
N ASP A 6 -10.88 44.76 0.13
CA ASP A 6 -10.50 45.31 1.43
C ASP A 6 -10.05 44.17 2.36
N ILE A 7 -8.74 43.93 2.37
CA ILE A 7 -8.09 42.83 3.09
C ILE A 7 -8.32 42.94 4.60
N ALA A 8 -8.31 44.16 5.15
CA ALA A 8 -8.50 44.39 6.59
C ALA A 8 -9.94 44.04 7.02
N ARG A 9 -10.93 44.36 6.18
CA ARG A 9 -12.31 43.95 6.41
C ARG A 9 -12.50 42.45 6.28
N ALA A 10 -11.80 41.80 5.34
CA ALA A 10 -11.83 40.35 5.18
C ALA A 10 -11.21 39.61 6.39
N GLU A 11 -10.05 40.08 6.88
CA GLU A 11 -9.41 39.51 8.08
C GLU A 11 -10.27 39.68 9.33
N THR A 12 -10.91 40.84 9.51
CA THR A 12 -11.82 41.07 10.65
C THR A 12 -13.02 40.14 10.61
N ILE A 13 -13.55 39.85 9.42
CA ILE A 13 -14.65 38.89 9.24
C ILE A 13 -14.15 37.46 9.52
N LEU A 14 -12.93 37.10 9.11
CA LEU A 14 -12.33 35.78 9.36
C LEU A 14 -12.00 35.56 10.85
N GLU A 15 -11.53 36.57 11.57
CA GLU A 15 -11.31 36.51 13.03
C GLU A 15 -12.61 36.45 13.82
N GLN A 16 -13.69 37.09 13.33
CA GLN A 16 -15.01 37.04 13.95
C GLN A 16 -15.77 35.73 13.67
N LEU A 17 -15.36 34.99 12.64
CA LEU A 17 -15.82 33.63 12.38
C LEU A 17 -15.15 32.69 13.38
N ASP A 18 -15.68 32.72 14.61
CA ASP A 18 -15.31 31.82 15.70
C ASP A 18 -15.42 30.37 15.21
N SER A 19 -14.28 29.72 14.96
CA SER A 19 -14.21 28.37 14.39
C SER A 19 -15.13 27.41 15.12
N ASN A 20 -15.26 27.56 16.44
CA ASN A 20 -16.16 26.75 17.27
C ASN A 20 -17.64 26.90 16.88
N ARG A 21 -18.10 28.11 16.53
CA ARG A 21 -19.48 28.34 16.06
C ARG A 21 -19.72 27.70 14.71
N LEU A 22 -18.75 27.82 13.80
CA LEU A 22 -18.83 27.15 12.49
C LEU A 22 -18.89 25.63 12.66
N TYR A 23 -18.04 25.04 13.52
CA TYR A 23 -18.11 23.61 13.83
C TYR A 23 -19.46 23.20 14.42
N GLN A 24 -19.98 23.95 15.40
CA GLN A 24 -21.29 23.68 16.00
C GLN A 24 -22.44 23.77 14.98
N GLN A 25 -22.36 24.73 14.06
CA GLN A 25 -23.39 24.92 13.04
C GLN A 25 -23.33 23.80 11.98
N VAL A 26 -22.13 23.38 11.58
CA VAL A 26 -21.92 22.20 10.71
C VAL A 26 -22.44 20.93 11.39
N GLU A 27 -22.13 20.72 12.68
CA GLU A 27 -22.56 19.54 13.42
C GLU A 27 -24.08 19.51 13.63
N SER A 28 -24.71 20.67 13.89
CA SER A 28 -26.16 20.82 13.93
C SER A 28 -26.82 20.42 12.61
N ILE A 29 -26.33 20.93 11.48
CA ILE A 29 -26.86 20.59 10.15
C ILE A 29 -26.62 19.10 9.86
N LEU A 30 -25.43 18.57 10.13
CA LEU A 30 -25.13 17.16 9.93
C LEU A 30 -26.06 16.27 10.76
N SER A 31 -26.33 16.61 12.02
CA SER A 31 -27.21 15.82 12.90
C SER A 31 -28.66 15.73 12.40
N GLN A 32 -29.14 16.72 11.65
CA GLN A 32 -30.50 16.77 11.12
C GLN A 32 -30.68 15.93 9.85
N VAL A 33 -29.60 15.77 9.06
CA VAL A 33 -29.66 15.14 7.73
C VAL A 33 -28.96 13.76 7.72
N VAL A 34 -27.98 13.56 8.59
CA VAL A 34 -27.21 12.32 8.70
C VAL A 34 -27.82 11.42 9.77
N GLN A 35 -28.74 10.55 9.36
CA GLN A 35 -29.14 9.41 10.18
C GLN A 35 -28.07 8.32 10.08
N ARG A 36 -27.06 8.36 10.97
CA ARG A 36 -26.01 7.34 11.02
C ARG A 36 -26.49 6.08 11.74
N ASN A 37 -27.50 5.40 11.17
CA ASN A 37 -27.91 4.06 11.62
C ASN A 37 -26.98 2.99 11.03
N ILE A 38 -25.67 3.07 11.32
CA ILE A 38 -24.77 1.95 11.05
C ILE A 38 -24.89 1.01 12.24
N THR A 39 -25.85 0.10 12.18
CA THR A 39 -25.92 -1.02 13.13
C THR A 39 -24.82 -2.02 12.77
N LEU A 40 -23.63 -1.80 13.33
CA LEU A 40 -22.51 -2.72 13.15
C LEU A 40 -22.86 -4.08 13.79
N PRO A 41 -22.64 -5.19 13.07
CA PRO A 41 -22.82 -6.53 13.61
C PRO A 41 -22.02 -6.74 14.91
N GLU A 42 -22.52 -7.58 15.82
CA GLU A 42 -21.84 -7.83 17.10
C GLU A 42 -20.43 -8.42 16.94
N TRP A 43 -20.16 -9.17 15.86
CA TRP A 43 -18.82 -9.69 15.56
C TRP A 43 -17.80 -8.58 15.34
N HIS A 44 -18.24 -7.47 14.72
CA HIS A 44 -17.40 -6.30 14.46
C HIS A 44 -16.99 -5.64 15.77
N ARG A 45 -17.92 -5.53 16.72
CA ARG A 45 -17.69 -4.97 18.07
C ARG A 45 -16.68 -5.80 18.89
N ARG A 46 -16.68 -7.13 18.72
CA ARG A 46 -15.71 -8.03 19.37
C ARG A 46 -14.32 -7.93 18.72
N LEU A 47 -14.28 -7.85 17.39
CA LEU A 47 -13.05 -7.67 16.64
C LEU A 47 -12.39 -6.33 17.00
N ASP A 48 -13.17 -5.24 17.05
CA ASP A 48 -12.68 -3.92 17.45
C ASP A 48 -12.06 -3.94 18.84
N LYS A 49 -12.68 -4.63 19.80
CA LYS A 49 -12.15 -4.72 21.18
C LYS A 49 -10.79 -5.44 21.26
N PHE A 50 -10.54 -6.39 20.35
CA PHE A 50 -9.26 -7.08 20.25
C PHE A 50 -8.22 -6.24 19.50
N VAL A 51 -8.63 -5.61 18.39
CA VAL A 51 -7.78 -4.75 17.55
C VAL A 51 -7.39 -3.46 18.26
N MET A 52 -8.26 -2.89 19.10
CA MET A 52 -8.03 -1.64 19.83
C MET A 52 -7.32 -1.83 21.18
N HIS A 53 -6.98 -3.05 21.57
CA HIS A 53 -6.18 -3.24 22.78
C HIS A 53 -4.71 -2.92 22.48
N PRO A 54 -4.00 -2.08 23.26
CA PRO A 54 -2.64 -1.63 22.94
C PRO A 54 -1.63 -2.79 22.76
N ALA A 55 -1.72 -3.85 23.57
CA ALA A 55 -0.92 -5.06 23.37
C ALA A 55 -1.42 -5.95 22.21
N GLY A 56 -2.73 -5.96 21.96
CA GLY A 56 -3.35 -6.70 20.86
C GLY A 56 -2.97 -6.13 19.49
N GLY A 57 -2.82 -4.80 19.39
CA GLY A 57 -2.35 -4.11 18.20
C GLY A 57 -0.92 -4.51 17.80
N ILE A 58 0.01 -4.60 18.76
CA ILE A 58 1.40 -5.02 18.53
C ILE A 58 1.46 -6.50 18.13
N ILE A 59 0.72 -7.38 18.81
CA ILE A 59 0.68 -8.81 18.45
C ILE A 59 0.11 -8.98 17.05
N LEU A 60 -0.96 -8.28 16.72
CA LEU A 60 -1.54 -8.27 15.38
C LEU A 60 -0.54 -7.78 14.33
N LEU A 61 0.23 -6.72 14.65
CA LEU A 61 1.28 -6.19 13.75
C LEU A 61 2.33 -7.26 13.44
N LEU A 62 2.80 -7.96 14.47
CA LEU A 62 3.77 -9.05 14.30
C LEU A 62 3.21 -10.21 13.48
N ILE A 63 1.95 -10.58 13.69
CA ILE A 63 1.27 -11.63 12.91
C ILE A 63 1.13 -11.20 11.45
N VAL A 64 0.68 -9.97 11.19
CA VAL A 64 0.56 -9.42 9.84
C VAL A 64 1.92 -9.39 9.17
N LEU A 65 2.95 -8.88 9.83
CA LEU A 65 4.31 -8.84 9.29
C LEU A 65 4.83 -10.25 8.97
N LEU A 66 4.62 -11.21 9.87
CA LEU A 66 4.99 -12.61 9.65
C LEU A 66 4.25 -13.20 8.44
N LEU A 67 2.95 -12.94 8.31
CA LEU A 67 2.15 -13.39 7.17
C LEU A 67 2.63 -12.78 5.86
N VAL A 68 2.94 -11.48 5.84
CA VAL A 68 3.50 -10.82 4.66
C VAL A 68 4.84 -11.46 4.29
N PHE A 69 5.75 -11.65 5.24
CA PHE A 69 7.03 -12.33 4.98
C PHE A 69 6.84 -13.75 4.43
N GLN A 70 5.96 -14.54 5.06
CA GLN A 70 5.68 -15.90 4.61
C GLN A 70 5.09 -15.93 3.21
N ALA A 71 4.09 -15.08 2.92
CA ALA A 71 3.47 -15.02 1.61
C ALA A 71 4.47 -14.57 0.54
N VAL A 72 5.25 -13.54 0.83
CA VAL A 72 6.30 -13.02 -0.05
C VAL A 72 7.27 -14.15 -0.41
N TYR A 73 7.92 -14.81 0.56
CA TYR A 73 8.88 -15.88 0.26
C TYR A 73 8.25 -17.16 -0.33
N SER A 74 7.17 -17.68 0.26
CA SER A 74 6.62 -18.99 -0.14
C SER A 74 5.82 -18.95 -1.44
N TRP A 75 5.14 -17.84 -1.74
CA TRP A 75 4.32 -17.73 -2.94
C TRP A 75 5.12 -17.20 -4.13
N ALA A 76 6.16 -16.40 -3.89
CA ALA A 76 7.04 -15.95 -4.97
C ALA A 76 7.94 -17.07 -5.46
N GLU A 77 8.45 -17.96 -4.58
CA GLU A 77 9.39 -19.04 -4.94
C GLU A 77 9.02 -19.83 -6.20
N PRO A 78 7.80 -20.38 -6.37
CA PRO A 78 7.44 -21.11 -7.59
C PRO A 78 7.41 -20.21 -8.84
N LEU A 79 7.03 -18.93 -8.70
CA LEU A 79 7.03 -17.97 -9.80
C LEU A 79 8.45 -17.57 -10.19
N MET A 80 9.32 -17.39 -9.19
CA MET A 80 10.74 -17.12 -9.39
C MET A 80 11.41 -18.26 -10.16
N GLY A 81 11.23 -19.51 -9.70
CA GLY A 81 11.76 -20.68 -10.38
C GLY A 81 11.29 -20.78 -11.83
N GLY A 82 10.00 -20.51 -12.09
CA GLY A 82 9.47 -20.49 -13.45
C GLY A 82 10.11 -19.42 -14.36
N ILE A 83 10.44 -18.25 -13.81
CA ILE A 83 11.15 -17.19 -14.54
C ILE A 83 12.60 -17.63 -14.81
N GLU A 84 13.29 -18.17 -13.81
CA GLU A 84 14.67 -18.65 -13.97
C GLU A 84 14.78 -19.74 -15.03
N GLU A 85 13.91 -20.76 -14.97
CA GLU A 85 13.86 -21.85 -15.95
C GLU A 85 13.55 -21.31 -17.35
N PHE A 86 12.61 -20.37 -17.47
CA PHE A 86 12.27 -19.76 -18.75
C PHE A 86 13.45 -19.01 -19.37
N PHE A 87 14.15 -18.18 -18.59
CA PHE A 87 15.30 -17.42 -19.09
C PHE A 87 16.53 -18.31 -19.35
N ALA A 88 16.72 -19.37 -18.58
CA ALA A 88 17.75 -20.38 -18.83
C ALA A 88 17.49 -21.10 -20.16
N TRP A 89 16.27 -21.61 -20.35
CA TRP A 89 15.84 -22.25 -21.61
C TRP A 89 15.99 -21.30 -22.80
N LEU A 90 15.58 -20.04 -22.65
CA LEU A 90 15.71 -19.03 -23.71
C LEU A 90 17.18 -18.78 -24.07
N GLY A 91 18.06 -18.73 -23.08
CA GLY A 91 19.50 -18.59 -23.28
C GLY A 91 20.10 -19.75 -24.07
N GLU A 92 19.77 -20.99 -23.68
CA GLU A 92 20.19 -22.20 -24.39
C GLU A 92 19.66 -22.24 -25.83
N TRP A 93 18.40 -21.86 -26.03
CA TRP A 93 17.80 -21.82 -27.36
C TRP A 93 18.51 -20.81 -28.27
N VAL A 94 18.80 -19.60 -27.78
CA VAL A 94 19.55 -18.59 -28.55
C VAL A 94 20.97 -19.06 -28.84
N ALA A 95 21.64 -19.68 -27.87
CA ALA A 95 22.99 -20.24 -28.06
C ALA A 95 23.02 -21.35 -29.12
N GLY A 96 21.95 -22.14 -29.25
CA GLY A 96 21.85 -23.19 -30.28
C GLY A 96 21.57 -22.67 -31.70
N VAL A 97 21.07 -21.44 -31.84
CA VAL A 97 20.74 -20.82 -33.14
C VAL A 97 21.86 -19.90 -33.62
N LEU A 98 22.57 -19.23 -32.71
CA LEU A 98 23.66 -18.31 -33.06
C LEU A 98 25.00 -19.06 -33.15
N PRO A 99 25.85 -18.72 -34.13
CA PRO A 99 27.24 -19.18 -34.11
C PRO A 99 27.99 -18.61 -32.91
N GLU A 100 28.93 -19.39 -32.39
CA GLU A 100 29.79 -18.98 -31.27
C GLU A 100 30.52 -17.67 -31.58
N GLY A 101 30.50 -16.74 -30.62
CA GLY A 101 31.18 -15.46 -30.75
C GLY A 101 30.66 -14.41 -29.78
N VAL A 102 31.29 -13.23 -29.81
CA VAL A 102 31.02 -12.13 -28.87
C VAL A 102 29.55 -11.69 -28.87
N LEU A 103 28.87 -11.75 -30.02
CA LEU A 103 27.45 -11.39 -30.11
C LEU A 103 26.56 -12.41 -29.39
N ALA A 104 26.86 -13.70 -29.51
CA ALA A 104 26.12 -14.75 -28.82
C ALA A 104 26.28 -14.60 -27.30
N ASP A 105 27.51 -14.40 -26.83
CA ASP A 105 27.80 -14.17 -25.41
C ASP A 105 27.10 -12.91 -24.87
N LEU A 106 27.12 -11.80 -25.62
CA LEU A 106 26.46 -10.58 -25.21
C LEU A 106 24.94 -10.77 -25.07
N LEU A 107 24.32 -11.50 -25.99
CA LEU A 107 22.88 -11.74 -25.95
C LEU A 107 22.50 -12.72 -24.83
N VAL A 108 23.19 -13.85 -24.72
CA VAL A 108 22.87 -14.90 -23.76
C VAL A 108 23.24 -14.48 -22.34
N ASN A 109 24.50 -14.14 -22.10
CA ASN A 109 25.01 -13.83 -20.76
C ASN A 109 24.75 -12.37 -20.35
N GLY A 110 24.71 -11.45 -21.31
CA GLY A 110 24.43 -10.04 -21.04
C GLY A 110 22.94 -9.76 -20.95
N VAL A 111 22.23 -9.87 -22.07
CA VAL A 111 20.83 -9.42 -22.17
C VAL A 111 19.87 -10.41 -21.52
N ILE A 112 19.92 -11.69 -21.89
CA ILE A 112 18.94 -12.70 -21.46
C ILE A 112 19.13 -13.00 -19.98
N ALA A 113 20.33 -13.43 -19.56
CA ALA A 113 20.61 -13.71 -18.16
C ALA A 113 20.47 -12.45 -17.28
N GLY A 114 20.94 -11.29 -17.76
CA GLY A 114 20.77 -10.01 -17.06
C GLY A 114 19.30 -9.65 -16.84
N THR A 115 18.47 -9.71 -17.87
CA THR A 115 17.03 -9.41 -17.76
C THR A 115 16.33 -10.42 -16.86
N GLY A 116 16.64 -11.72 -17.00
CA GLY A 116 16.11 -12.77 -16.13
C GLY A 116 16.40 -12.51 -14.66
N SER A 117 17.63 -12.12 -14.33
CA SER A 117 18.02 -11.79 -12.95
C SER A 117 17.26 -10.61 -12.34
N VAL A 118 16.83 -9.63 -13.14
CA VAL A 118 16.02 -8.51 -12.65
C VAL A 118 14.57 -8.94 -12.50
N LEU A 119 14.03 -9.65 -13.49
CA LEU A 119 12.63 -10.06 -13.51
C LEU A 119 12.30 -11.11 -12.45
N VAL A 120 13.27 -11.91 -12.01
CA VAL A 120 13.05 -12.89 -10.93
C VAL A 120 12.60 -12.23 -9.62
N PHE A 121 12.92 -10.96 -9.39
CA PHE A 121 12.46 -10.23 -8.20
C PHE A 121 11.02 -9.70 -8.31
N LEU A 122 10.45 -9.66 -9.51
CA LEU A 122 9.14 -9.05 -9.76
C LEU A 122 7.98 -9.74 -9.01
N PRO A 123 7.90 -11.09 -8.93
CA PRO A 123 6.88 -11.75 -8.13
C PRO A 123 6.91 -11.32 -6.65
N GLN A 124 8.10 -11.30 -6.04
CA GLN A 124 8.33 -10.88 -4.65
C GLN A 124 7.83 -9.45 -4.40
N ILE A 125 8.22 -8.52 -5.27
CA ILE A 125 7.83 -7.11 -5.19
C ILE A 125 6.32 -6.96 -5.35
N THR A 126 5.71 -7.65 -6.31
CA THR A 126 4.27 -7.58 -6.57
C THR A 126 3.45 -8.05 -5.37
N ILE A 127 3.85 -9.16 -4.75
CA ILE A 127 3.19 -9.69 -3.56
C ILE A 127 3.34 -8.69 -2.40
N LEU A 128 4.56 -8.18 -2.16
CA LEU A 128 4.80 -7.19 -1.12
C LEU A 128 3.93 -5.94 -1.30
N PHE A 129 3.90 -5.36 -2.49
CA PHE A 129 3.08 -4.19 -2.79
C PHE A 129 1.58 -4.47 -2.66
N THR A 130 1.13 -5.67 -3.04
CA THR A 130 -0.27 -6.08 -2.82
C THR A 130 -0.63 -6.03 -1.34
N PHE A 131 0.24 -6.56 -0.46
CA PHE A 131 -0.01 -6.48 0.99
C PHE A 131 0.09 -5.05 1.53
N ILE A 132 1.02 -4.23 1.05
CA ILE A 132 1.11 -2.82 1.46
C ILE A 132 -0.19 -2.10 1.12
N LEU A 133 -0.70 -2.26 -0.11
CA LEU A 133 -1.96 -1.65 -0.55
C LEU A 133 -3.17 -2.17 0.25
N LEU A 134 -3.23 -3.48 0.56
CA LEU A 134 -4.27 -4.03 1.42
C LEU A 134 -4.22 -3.45 2.85
N LEU A 135 -3.02 -3.23 3.39
CA LEU A 135 -2.84 -2.61 4.71
C LEU A 135 -3.16 -1.11 4.69
N GLU A 136 -2.94 -0.45 3.57
CA GLU A 136 -3.33 0.94 3.33
C GLU A 136 -4.86 1.08 3.27
N ASP A 137 -5.53 0.31 2.40
CA ASP A 137 -6.99 0.35 2.20
C ASP A 137 -7.76 -0.07 3.46
N SER A 138 -7.20 -0.96 4.27
CA SER A 138 -7.79 -1.35 5.57
C SER A 138 -7.62 -0.30 6.66
N GLY A 139 -6.85 0.78 6.41
CA GLY A 139 -6.53 1.80 7.40
C GLY A 139 -5.64 1.28 8.53
N TYR A 140 -4.96 0.15 8.34
CA TYR A 140 -4.06 -0.43 9.34
C TYR A 140 -2.74 0.34 9.42
N LEU A 141 -2.21 0.85 8.30
CA LEU A 141 -0.97 1.65 8.30
C LEU A 141 -1.05 2.91 9.20
N PRO A 142 -2.11 3.75 9.15
CA PRO A 142 -2.29 4.84 10.10
C PRO A 142 -2.35 4.39 11.57
N ARG A 143 -2.95 3.22 11.85
CA ARG A 143 -3.02 2.66 13.21
C ARG A 143 -1.67 2.13 13.70
N ALA A 144 -0.91 1.47 12.81
CA ALA A 144 0.42 0.98 13.10
C ALA A 144 1.40 2.12 13.38
N ALA A 145 1.31 3.23 12.63
CA ALA A 145 2.12 4.42 12.89
C ALA A 145 1.85 5.01 14.30
N TYR A 146 0.59 5.05 14.74
CA TYR A 146 0.22 5.47 16.09
C TYR A 146 0.71 4.52 17.20
N LEU A 147 0.86 3.22 16.91
CA LEU A 147 1.42 2.26 17.86
C LEU A 147 2.95 2.34 17.98
N LEU A 148 3.62 2.93 16.99
CA LEU A 148 5.07 3.11 16.95
C LEU A 148 5.53 4.47 17.53
N ASP A 149 4.58 5.38 17.76
CA ASP A 149 4.77 6.69 18.41
C ASP A 149 4.50 6.58 19.92
#